data_AF-M4CT09-F1
#
_entry.id   AF-M4CT09-F1
#
_cell.length_a   1.000
_cell.length_b   1.000
_cell.length_c   1.000
_cell.angle_alpha   90.00
_cell.angle_beta   90.00
_cell.angle_gamma   90.00
#
_symmetry.space_group_name_H-M   'P 1'
#
loop_
_entity.id
_entity.type
_entity.pdbx_description
1 polymer ?
#
loop_
_entity_poly.entity_id
_entity_poly.type
_entity_poly.pdbx_seq_one_letter_code
_entity_poly.pdbx_strand_id
1 'polypeptide(L)'
;MEVWRRKKEKGKARKCFLKNGSMLLQKLMADCNGISNPIRLFSSDQISKATSHFDPEPFFQDSEFIGFNGVIEGRSYTIKINTGEEDQSGYNDIVLSARVSNHSGFLKLIGCCLEYPLPVLVFEDLDCRVLNHRGTVGAPLLPWNVRLKIAKEVAIAVTYLHTAFPRIIIHRNIKTTNVFLDKNGTAKLTDLSHAVTLPEGKSWIEEPVLGTYGYLDPNYYTTSLVTEYTDVVFSFGILMLVLLMGRPPFLDEPDGSSVHDRRFIG
;
A
#
# COMPACT_ATOMS: atom_id res chain seq x y z
N MET A 1 -33.57 6.90 20.81
CA MET A 1 -32.44 5.95 20.73
C MET A 1 -31.32 6.43 19.80
N GLU A 2 -31.61 7.12 18.70
CA GLU A 2 -30.61 7.55 17.71
C GLU A 2 -29.60 8.61 18.19
N VAL A 3 -30.03 9.58 19.01
CA VAL A 3 -29.13 10.59 19.61
C VAL A 3 -28.08 9.97 20.53
N TRP A 4 -28.45 8.91 21.26
CA TRP A 4 -27.54 8.17 22.14
C TRP A 4 -26.54 7.33 21.34
N ARG A 5 -26.98 6.73 20.23
CA ARG A 5 -26.10 6.00 19.29
C ARG A 5 -25.06 6.94 18.67
N ARG A 6 -25.48 8.10 18.17
CA ARG A 6 -24.59 9.12 17.60
C ARG A 6 -23.58 9.67 18.63
N LYS A 7 -23.99 9.88 19.89
CA LYS A 7 -23.07 10.29 20.96
C LYS A 7 -22.02 9.20 21.26
N LYS A 8 -22.42 7.93 21.28
CA LYS A 8 -21.51 6.79 21.49
C LYS A 8 -20.52 6.60 20.33
N GLU A 9 -21.00 6.72 19.09
CA GLU A 9 -20.17 6.68 17.87
C GLU A 9 -19.16 7.84 17.84
N LYS A 10 -19.58 9.07 18.16
CA LYS A 10 -18.67 10.22 18.30
C LYS A 10 -17.62 10.02 19.40
N GLY A 11 -18.00 9.41 20.53
CA GLY A 11 -17.07 9.06 21.59
C GLY A 11 -16.01 8.05 21.14
N LYS A 12 -16.41 7.03 20.35
CA LYS A 12 -15.50 6.04 19.77
C LYS A 12 -14.56 6.68 18.74
N ALA A 13 -15.09 7.47 17.82
CA ALA A 13 -14.31 8.19 16.81
C ALA A 13 -13.24 9.10 17.45
N ARG A 14 -13.59 9.83 18.51
CA ARG A 14 -12.63 10.67 19.25
C ARG A 14 -11.52 9.86 19.90
N LYS A 15 -11.83 8.68 20.46
CA LYS A 15 -10.83 7.77 21.05
C LYS A 15 -9.86 7.26 19.97
N CYS A 16 -10.39 6.85 18.82
CA CYS A 16 -9.57 6.45 17.67
C CYS A 16 -8.67 7.60 17.21
N PHE A 17 -9.22 8.81 17.03
CA PHE A 17 -8.45 9.98 16.60
C PHE A 17 -7.25 10.26 17.53
N LEU A 18 -7.45 10.19 18.85
CA LEU A 18 -6.37 10.42 19.81
C LEU A 18 -5.29 9.32 19.76
N LYS A 19 -5.70 8.04 19.75
CA LYS A 19 -4.76 6.89 19.65
C LYS A 19 -3.97 6.96 18.34
N ASN A 20 -4.68 7.07 17.23
CA ASN A 20 -4.10 7.00 15.90
C ASN A 20 -3.25 8.25 15.60
N GLY A 21 -3.68 9.42 16.09
CA GLY A 21 -2.92 10.66 15.99
C GLY A 21 -1.59 10.60 16.74
N SER A 22 -1.56 10.04 17.95
CA SER A 22 -0.30 9.89 18.69
C SER A 22 0.66 8.92 18.01
N MET A 23 0.16 7.80 17.48
CA MET A 23 0.96 6.81 16.75
C MET A 23 1.54 7.41 15.45
N LEU A 24 0.71 8.11 14.66
CA LEU A 24 1.14 8.77 13.45
C LEU A 24 2.21 9.83 13.74
N LEU A 25 2.00 10.65 14.77
CA LEU A 25 2.97 11.68 15.15
C LEU A 25 4.30 11.06 15.57
N GLN A 26 4.29 9.99 16.37
CA GLN A 26 5.51 9.29 16.77
C GLN A 26 6.27 8.75 15.56
N LYS A 27 5.56 8.19 14.57
CA LYS A 27 6.18 7.66 13.35
C LYS A 27 6.75 8.78 12.46
N LEU A 28 6.03 9.90 12.32
CA LEU A 28 6.52 11.08 11.59
C LEU A 28 7.78 11.67 12.25
N MET A 29 7.79 11.77 13.59
CA MET A 29 8.97 12.22 14.35
C MET A 29 10.16 11.30 14.12
N ALA A 30 9.97 9.98 14.23
CA ALA A 30 11.03 9.00 14.06
C ALA A 30 11.59 8.96 12.62
N ASP A 31 10.72 9.13 11.62
CA ASP A 31 11.12 9.01 10.22
C ASP A 31 11.73 10.30 9.65
N CYS A 32 11.06 11.45 9.83
CA CYS A 32 11.36 12.71 9.15
C CYS A 32 11.49 13.93 10.09
N ASN A 33 11.65 13.72 11.40
CA ASN A 33 11.60 14.79 12.41
C ASN A 33 10.31 15.64 12.30
N GLY A 34 9.22 15.06 11.78
CA GLY A 34 7.94 15.73 11.54
C GLY A 34 7.81 16.51 10.23
N ILE A 35 8.87 16.60 9.44
CA ILE A 35 8.86 17.33 8.17
C ILE A 35 8.37 16.38 7.07
N SER A 36 7.09 16.47 6.74
CA SER A 36 6.45 15.67 5.69
C SER A 36 5.66 16.55 4.73
N ASN A 37 5.32 16.01 3.55
CA ASN A 37 4.36 16.67 2.67
C ASN A 37 3.02 16.85 3.40
N PRO A 38 2.26 17.93 3.13
CA PRO A 38 1.02 18.21 3.84
C PRO A 38 0.02 17.05 3.76
N ILE A 39 -0.36 16.52 4.93
CA ILE A 39 -1.35 15.44 5.07
C ILE A 39 -2.68 16.07 5.49
N ARG A 40 -3.68 16.07 4.59
CA ARG A 40 -5.02 16.55 4.94
C ARG A 40 -5.70 15.56 5.88
N LEU A 41 -6.26 16.04 7.00
CA LEU A 41 -7.10 15.22 7.87
C LEU A 41 -8.56 15.30 7.41
N PHE A 42 -9.13 14.14 7.08
CA PHE A 42 -10.53 13.99 6.73
C PHE A 42 -11.32 13.47 7.93
N SER A 43 -12.61 13.82 8.02
CA SER A 43 -13.50 13.27 9.04
C SER A 43 -14.08 11.92 8.61
N SER A 44 -14.49 11.10 9.57
CA SER A 44 -15.24 9.86 9.29
C SER A 44 -16.54 10.12 8.53
N ASP A 45 -17.20 11.26 8.78
CA ASP A 45 -18.39 11.67 8.05
C ASP A 45 -18.09 11.95 6.56
N GLN A 46 -16.93 12.56 6.24
CA GLN A 46 -16.52 12.81 4.85
C GLN A 46 -16.23 11.49 4.13
N ILE A 47 -15.46 10.60 4.76
CA ILE A 47 -15.13 9.28 4.19
C ILE A 47 -16.40 8.47 3.95
N SER A 48 -17.25 8.35 4.98
CA SER A 48 -18.50 7.59 4.92
C SER A 48 -19.45 8.10 3.83
N LYS A 49 -19.58 9.42 3.66
CA LYS A 49 -20.39 9.99 2.57
C LYS A 49 -19.76 9.76 1.20
N ALA A 50 -18.44 9.89 1.09
CA ALA A 50 -17.74 9.74 -0.18
C ALA A 50 -17.79 8.31 -0.71
N THR A 51 -17.79 7.32 0.18
CA THR A 51 -17.90 5.90 -0.17
C THR A 51 -19.35 5.41 -0.19
N SER A 52 -20.35 6.30 -0.11
CA SER A 52 -21.78 5.93 -0.04
C SER A 52 -22.06 4.88 1.05
N HIS A 53 -21.42 5.04 2.21
CA HIS A 53 -21.44 4.09 3.32
C HIS A 53 -20.81 2.72 3.01
N PHE A 54 -19.80 2.72 2.14
CA PHE A 54 -19.09 1.52 1.67
C PHE A 54 -19.96 0.60 0.80
N ASP A 55 -20.86 1.21 0.01
CA ASP A 55 -21.80 0.58 -0.92
C ASP A 55 -21.89 1.48 -2.17
N PRO A 56 -21.65 1.05 -3.43
CA PRO A 56 -21.53 -0.32 -3.96
C PRO A 56 -20.14 -0.97 -3.77
N GLU A 57 -19.95 -2.15 -4.38
CA GLU A 57 -18.74 -2.98 -4.27
C GLU A 57 -17.43 -2.18 -4.47
N PRO A 58 -16.38 -2.55 -3.73
CA PRO A 58 -15.07 -1.91 -3.87
C PRO A 58 -14.52 -2.12 -5.27
N PHE A 59 -13.80 -1.11 -5.80
CA PHE A 59 -13.15 -1.27 -7.11
C PHE A 59 -11.95 -2.23 -7.05
N PHE A 60 -11.42 -2.44 -5.84
CA PHE A 60 -10.28 -3.30 -5.59
C PHE A 60 -10.32 -3.86 -4.16
N GLN A 61 -9.95 -5.12 -4.00
CA GLN A 61 -9.83 -5.78 -2.71
C GLN A 61 -8.61 -6.71 -2.74
N ASP A 62 -7.69 -6.50 -1.79
CA ASP A 62 -6.56 -7.36 -1.47
C ASP A 62 -6.78 -7.98 -0.08
N SER A 63 -5.88 -8.85 0.39
CA SER A 63 -6.00 -9.46 1.73
C SER A 63 -5.82 -8.43 2.85
N GLU A 64 -5.08 -7.36 2.60
CA GLU A 64 -4.67 -6.39 3.64
C GLU A 64 -5.46 -5.08 3.61
N PHE A 65 -6.09 -4.76 2.47
CA PHE A 65 -6.83 -3.52 2.30
C PHE A 65 -7.90 -3.59 1.20
N ILE A 66 -8.85 -2.67 1.30
CA ILE A 66 -9.94 -2.48 0.35
C ILE A 66 -9.88 -1.07 -0.22
N GLY A 67 -10.04 -0.95 -1.54
CA GLY A 67 -10.06 0.32 -2.27
C GLY A 67 -11.48 0.72 -2.68
N PHE A 68 -11.85 1.97 -2.37
CA PHE A 68 -13.08 2.62 -2.82
C PHE A 68 -12.77 3.88 -3.62
N ASN A 69 -13.59 4.19 -4.61
CA ASN A 69 -13.61 5.52 -5.22
C ASN A 69 -14.65 6.36 -4.50
N GLY A 70 -14.35 7.63 -4.28
CA GLY A 70 -15.28 8.53 -3.59
C GLY A 70 -15.07 9.98 -3.94
N VAL A 71 -16.12 10.78 -3.77
CA VAL A 71 -16.08 12.22 -4.04
C VAL A 71 -16.22 12.99 -2.73
N ILE A 72 -15.23 13.84 -2.43
CA ILE A 72 -15.24 14.73 -1.25
C ILE A 72 -15.14 16.16 -1.76
N GLU A 73 -16.15 16.98 -1.42
CA GLU A 73 -16.20 18.42 -1.80
C GLU A 73 -16.05 18.66 -3.31
N GLY A 74 -16.65 17.78 -4.13
CA GLY A 74 -16.61 17.90 -5.60
C GLY A 74 -15.32 17.43 -6.25
N ARG A 75 -14.38 16.85 -5.50
CA ARG A 75 -13.16 16.24 -6.03
C ARG A 75 -13.16 14.73 -5.78
N SER A 76 -12.79 13.97 -6.80
CA SER A 76 -12.67 12.52 -6.70
C SER A 76 -11.36 12.10 -6.02
N TYR A 77 -11.42 11.02 -5.24
CA TYR A 77 -10.31 10.42 -4.52
C TYR A 77 -10.38 8.89 -4.54
N THR A 78 -9.22 8.25 -4.42
CA THR A 78 -9.10 6.83 -4.08
C THR A 78 -8.93 6.67 -2.57
N ILE A 79 -9.80 5.91 -1.94
CA ILE A 79 -9.86 5.71 -0.49
C ILE A 79 -9.42 4.27 -0.19
N LYS A 80 -8.29 4.11 0.51
CA LYS A 80 -7.75 2.83 0.96
C LYS A 80 -8.12 2.60 2.42
N ILE A 81 -8.81 1.50 2.68
CA ILE A 81 -9.22 1.07 4.02
C ILE A 81 -8.38 -0.15 4.38
N ASN A 82 -7.57 -0.03 5.43
CA ASN A 82 -6.80 -1.16 5.94
C ASN A 82 -7.72 -2.12 6.71
N THR A 83 -7.63 -3.41 6.40
CA THR A 83 -8.43 -4.48 7.02
C THR A 83 -7.59 -5.44 7.85
N GLY A 84 -6.26 -5.34 7.77
CA GLY A 84 -5.33 -6.17 8.55
C GLY A 84 -5.47 -5.98 10.07
N GLU A 85 -4.98 -6.95 10.84
CA GLU A 85 -4.96 -6.90 12.31
C GLU A 85 -3.73 -6.18 12.88
N GLU A 86 -2.76 -5.83 12.01
CA GLU A 86 -1.48 -5.28 12.43
C GLU A 86 -1.59 -3.80 12.86
N ASP A 87 -1.35 -3.54 14.14
CA ASP A 87 -1.56 -2.22 14.77
C ASP A 87 -0.55 -1.14 14.32
N GLN A 88 0.38 -1.42 13.39
CA GLN A 88 1.41 -0.44 12.96
C GLN A 88 1.52 -0.18 11.45
N SER A 89 1.11 -1.12 10.59
CA SER A 89 1.36 -1.07 9.15
C SER A 89 0.71 0.13 8.47
N GLY A 90 -0.51 0.50 8.89
CA GLY A 90 -1.23 1.66 8.36
C GLY A 90 -0.56 3.02 8.63
N TYR A 91 0.16 3.18 9.74
CA TYR A 91 0.87 4.44 10.04
C TYR A 91 2.14 4.57 9.21
N ASN A 92 2.85 3.46 9.05
CA ASN A 92 4.04 3.41 8.22
C ASN A 92 3.71 3.76 6.76
N ASP A 93 2.61 3.22 6.24
CA ASP A 93 2.12 3.53 4.91
C ASP A 93 1.84 5.03 4.73
N ILE A 94 1.19 5.67 5.71
CA ILE A 94 0.92 7.12 5.66
C ILE A 94 2.22 7.92 5.60
N VAL A 95 3.17 7.63 6.50
CA VAL A 95 4.42 8.39 6.62
C VAL A 95 5.26 8.27 5.36
N LEU A 96 5.46 7.04 4.88
CA LEU A 96 6.29 6.79 3.71
C LEU A 96 5.60 7.25 2.42
N SER A 97 4.29 7.02 2.29
CA SER A 97 3.51 7.56 1.15
C SER A 97 3.57 9.08 1.11
N ALA A 98 3.44 9.76 2.26
CA ALA A 98 3.62 11.21 2.34
C ALA A 98 5.01 11.63 1.89
N ARG A 99 6.07 10.92 2.30
CA ARG A 99 7.47 11.22 1.90
C ARG A 99 7.69 11.08 0.39
N VAL A 100 7.15 10.04 -0.24
CA VAL A 100 7.41 9.75 -1.67
C VAL A 100 6.43 10.44 -2.63
N SER A 101 5.37 11.07 -2.12
CA SER A 101 4.27 11.67 -2.89
C SER A 101 4.67 12.72 -3.94
N ASN A 102 5.89 13.25 -3.91
CA ASN A 102 6.38 14.20 -4.92
C ASN A 102 7.03 13.51 -6.13
N HIS A 103 7.30 12.21 -6.05
CA HIS A 103 7.90 11.45 -7.14
C HIS A 103 6.81 10.81 -8.02
N SER A 104 6.92 10.96 -9.34
CA SER A 104 5.88 10.55 -10.28
C SER A 104 5.63 9.04 -10.35
N GLY A 105 6.56 8.22 -9.85
CA GLY A 105 6.42 6.76 -9.77
C GLY A 105 5.56 6.24 -8.62
N PHE A 106 5.05 7.12 -7.74
CA PHE A 106 4.21 6.73 -6.61
C PHE A 106 2.82 7.36 -6.70
N LEU A 107 1.83 6.69 -6.12
CA LEU A 107 0.48 7.25 -5.97
C LEU A 107 0.50 8.34 -4.90
N LYS A 108 0.08 9.56 -5.26
CA LYS A 108 0.16 10.70 -4.35
C LYS A 108 -0.84 10.58 -3.21
N LEU A 109 -0.33 10.61 -1.98
CA LEU A 109 -1.15 10.73 -0.78
C LEU A 109 -1.68 12.16 -0.66
N ILE A 110 -2.99 12.30 -0.50
CA ILE A 110 -3.65 13.58 -0.22
C ILE A 110 -3.85 13.76 1.28
N GLY A 111 -4.17 12.67 1.99
CA GLY A 111 -4.49 12.75 3.39
C GLY A 111 -4.87 11.42 4.02
N CYS A 112 -5.38 11.48 5.24
CA CYS A 112 -5.88 10.32 5.95
C CYS A 112 -7.05 10.70 6.88
N CYS A 113 -7.80 9.69 7.32
CA CYS A 113 -8.78 9.78 8.38
C CYS A 113 -8.37 8.89 9.55
N LEU A 114 -8.29 9.47 10.74
CA LEU A 114 -7.81 8.82 11.96
C LEU A 114 -8.95 8.40 12.91
N GLU A 115 -10.19 8.66 12.53
CA GLU A 115 -11.39 8.42 13.35
C GLU A 115 -11.91 6.97 13.27
N TYR A 116 -11.29 6.12 12.46
CA TYR A 116 -11.58 4.69 12.32
C TYR A 116 -10.65 3.84 13.21
N PRO A 117 -10.97 2.55 13.45
CA PRO A 117 -10.10 1.65 14.22
C PRO A 117 -8.66 1.61 13.70
N LEU A 118 -8.50 1.55 12.37
CA LEU A 118 -7.23 1.74 11.67
C LEU A 118 -7.32 2.99 10.79
N PRO A 119 -6.19 3.68 10.52
CA PRO A 119 -6.19 4.81 9.62
C PRO A 119 -6.70 4.45 8.23
N VAL A 120 -7.55 5.33 7.69
CA VAL A 120 -8.00 5.27 6.29
C VAL A 120 -7.17 6.26 5.49
N LEU A 121 -6.61 5.84 4.37
CA LEU A 121 -5.76 6.67 3.53
C LEU A 121 -6.57 7.22 2.35
N VAL A 122 -6.28 8.45 1.95
CA VAL A 122 -6.92 9.14 0.83
C VAL A 122 -5.84 9.57 -0.15
N PHE A 123 -5.92 9.01 -1.36
CA PHE A 123 -5.01 9.25 -2.47
C PHE A 123 -5.67 10.08 -3.55
N GLU A 124 -4.87 10.64 -4.45
CA GLU A 124 -5.39 11.24 -5.68
C GLU A 124 -6.19 10.20 -6.48
N ASP A 125 -7.35 10.61 -7.00
CA ASP A 125 -8.03 9.79 -8.00
C ASP A 125 -7.35 9.99 -9.35
N LEU A 126 -6.97 8.87 -9.95
CA LEU A 126 -6.30 8.80 -11.23
C LEU A 126 -7.15 8.10 -12.29
N ASP A 127 -8.42 7.81 -12.00
CA ASP A 127 -9.24 6.85 -12.75
C ASP A 127 -8.45 5.53 -12.89
N CYS A 128 -7.87 5.14 -11.74
CA CYS A 128 -6.73 4.25 -11.68
C CYS A 128 -7.17 2.81 -11.91
N ARG A 129 -6.41 2.08 -12.73
CA ARG A 129 -6.64 0.66 -12.93
C ARG A 129 -5.57 -0.14 -12.21
N VAL A 130 -5.97 -1.10 -11.40
CA VAL A 130 -5.03 -1.96 -10.66
C VAL A 130 -4.65 -3.15 -11.53
N LEU A 131 -3.36 -3.52 -11.55
CA LEU A 131 -2.95 -4.76 -12.18
C LEU A 131 -3.40 -5.95 -11.33
N ASN A 132 -4.07 -6.92 -11.95
CA ASN A 132 -4.41 -8.17 -11.28
C ASN A 132 -3.18 -9.08 -11.09
N HIS A 133 -3.38 -10.24 -10.49
CA HIS A 133 -2.32 -11.25 -10.27
C HIS A 133 -1.66 -11.76 -11.56
N ARG A 134 -2.24 -11.49 -12.74
CA ARG A 134 -1.68 -11.83 -14.06
C ARG A 134 -0.91 -10.67 -14.70
N GLY A 135 -0.78 -9.53 -14.02
CA GLY A 135 -0.16 -8.33 -14.58
C GLY A 135 -1.01 -7.68 -15.68
N THR A 136 -2.32 -7.79 -15.59
CA THR A 136 -3.28 -7.25 -16.58
C THR A 136 -4.33 -6.38 -15.91
N VAL A 137 -5.04 -5.59 -16.71
CA VAL A 137 -6.25 -4.89 -16.25
C VAL A 137 -7.46 -5.56 -16.92
N GLY A 138 -8.10 -6.49 -16.23
CA GLY A 138 -9.17 -7.31 -16.81
C GLY A 138 -8.63 -8.33 -17.82
N ALA A 139 -9.26 -8.42 -19.00
CA ALA A 139 -8.82 -9.26 -20.12
C ALA A 139 -8.94 -8.47 -21.44
N PRO A 140 -8.02 -8.59 -22.42
CA PRO A 140 -6.88 -9.52 -22.54
C PRO A 140 -5.54 -9.00 -21.95
N LEU A 141 -4.45 -9.74 -22.18
CA LEU A 141 -3.08 -9.33 -21.84
C LEU A 141 -2.72 -7.97 -22.43
N LEU A 142 -2.01 -7.16 -21.64
CA LEU A 142 -1.51 -5.86 -22.11
C LEU A 142 -0.46 -6.04 -23.22
N PRO A 143 -0.42 -5.13 -24.22
CA PRO A 143 0.63 -5.12 -25.23
C PRO A 143 2.04 -5.12 -24.61
N TRP A 144 2.98 -5.78 -25.27
CA TRP A 144 4.34 -5.96 -24.74
C TRP A 144 5.05 -4.64 -24.39
N ASN A 145 4.89 -3.62 -25.25
CA ASN A 145 5.44 -2.29 -25.02
C ASN A 145 4.87 -1.62 -23.75
N VAL A 146 3.58 -1.84 -23.44
CA VAL A 146 2.95 -1.32 -22.22
C VAL A 146 3.51 -2.04 -20.99
N ARG A 147 3.66 -3.37 -21.07
CA ARG A 147 4.24 -4.17 -19.97
C ARG A 147 5.68 -3.79 -19.66
N LEU A 148 6.50 -3.55 -20.69
CA LEU A 148 7.87 -3.04 -20.53
C LEU A 148 7.91 -1.64 -19.93
N LYS A 149 6.99 -0.75 -20.35
CA LYS A 149 6.85 0.59 -19.76
C LYS A 149 6.57 0.48 -18.26
N ILE A 150 5.61 -0.36 -17.86
CA ILE A 150 5.27 -0.60 -16.45
C ILE A 150 6.48 -1.10 -15.67
N ALA A 151 7.17 -2.14 -16.17
CA ALA A 151 8.35 -2.69 -15.50
C ALA A 151 9.45 -1.63 -15.29
N LYS A 152 9.69 -0.80 -16.31
CA LYS A 152 10.65 0.31 -16.22
C LYS A 152 10.23 1.34 -15.18
N GLU A 153 8.97 1.74 -15.16
CA GLU A 153 8.46 2.75 -14.22
C GLU A 153 8.48 2.25 -12.77
N VAL A 154 8.14 0.98 -12.55
CA VAL A 154 8.29 0.32 -11.23
C VAL A 154 9.76 0.28 -10.82
N ALA A 155 10.68 -0.10 -11.72
CA ALA A 155 12.12 -0.11 -11.41
C ALA A 155 12.64 1.27 -11.01
N ILE A 156 12.17 2.33 -11.67
CA ILE A 156 12.52 3.72 -11.31
C ILE A 156 11.99 4.05 -9.91
N ALA A 157 10.75 3.67 -9.58
CA ALA A 157 10.17 3.90 -8.25
C ALA A 157 10.96 3.16 -7.16
N VAL A 158 11.30 1.88 -7.37
CA VAL A 158 12.10 1.09 -6.42
C VAL A 158 13.51 1.69 -6.25
N THR A 159 14.15 2.08 -7.35
CA THR A 159 15.47 2.75 -7.30
C THR A 159 15.40 4.05 -6.50
N TYR A 160 14.31 4.81 -6.65
CA TYR A 160 14.10 6.03 -5.86
C TYR A 160 14.04 5.74 -4.35
N LEU A 161 13.34 4.68 -3.91
CA LEU A 161 13.32 4.28 -2.49
C LEU A 161 14.72 3.95 -1.96
N HIS A 162 15.54 3.32 -2.81
CA HIS A 162 16.85 2.80 -2.40
C HIS A 162 17.95 3.88 -2.42
N THR A 163 17.81 4.91 -3.25
CA THR A 163 18.92 5.83 -3.57
C THR A 163 18.64 7.30 -3.30
N ALA A 164 17.37 7.73 -3.24
CA ALA A 164 17.03 9.15 -3.12
C ALA A 164 17.11 9.69 -1.69
N PHE A 165 17.24 8.82 -0.69
CA PHE A 165 17.25 9.18 0.72
C PHE A 165 18.58 8.78 1.38
N PRO A 166 19.02 9.47 2.46
CA PRO A 166 20.24 9.11 3.19
C PRO A 166 20.19 7.69 3.80
N ARG A 167 18.99 7.19 4.06
CA ARG A 167 18.73 5.83 4.52
C ARG A 167 17.91 5.09 3.47
N ILE A 168 18.33 3.87 3.15
CA ILE A 168 17.69 3.02 2.15
C ILE A 168 16.30 2.63 2.68
N ILE A 169 15.26 2.86 1.88
CA ILE A 169 13.91 2.39 2.17
C ILE A 169 13.66 1.14 1.34
N ILE A 170 13.31 0.02 1.99
CA ILE A 170 13.02 -1.25 1.35
C ILE A 170 11.51 -1.49 1.47
N HIS A 171 10.82 -1.65 0.35
CA HIS A 171 9.37 -1.78 0.24
C HIS A 171 8.82 -3.11 0.79
N ARG A 172 9.49 -4.23 0.54
CA ARG A 172 9.14 -5.62 0.96
C ARG A 172 7.82 -6.20 0.44
N ASN A 173 7.04 -5.47 -0.36
CA ASN A 173 5.74 -5.95 -0.88
C ASN A 173 5.53 -5.52 -2.34
N ILE A 174 6.57 -5.64 -3.17
CA ILE A 174 6.50 -5.36 -4.60
C ILE A 174 5.76 -6.51 -5.28
N LYS A 175 4.50 -6.28 -5.67
CA LYS A 175 3.63 -7.22 -6.39
C LYS A 175 2.78 -6.49 -7.41
N THR A 176 2.20 -7.22 -8.37
CA THR A 176 1.36 -6.60 -9.39
C THR A 176 0.17 -5.85 -8.81
N THR A 177 -0.49 -6.38 -7.77
CA THR A 177 -1.66 -5.74 -7.16
C THR A 177 -1.36 -4.44 -6.41
N ASN A 178 -0.08 -4.15 -6.14
CA ASN A 178 0.38 -2.88 -5.57
C ASN A 178 0.84 -1.88 -6.65
N VAL A 179 0.67 -2.21 -7.94
CA VAL A 179 0.98 -1.33 -9.08
C VAL A 179 -0.30 -0.85 -9.75
N PHE A 180 -0.51 0.46 -9.67
CA PHE A 180 -1.68 1.14 -10.20
C PHE A 180 -1.31 1.82 -11.51
N LEU A 181 -2.26 1.91 -12.45
CA LEU A 181 -2.08 2.60 -13.72
C LEU A 181 -2.96 3.83 -13.75
N ASP A 182 -2.36 5.00 -13.93
CA ASP A 182 -3.12 6.22 -14.16
C ASP A 182 -3.81 6.22 -15.54
N LYS A 183 -4.67 7.21 -15.79
CA LYS A 183 -5.33 7.42 -17.10
C LYS A 183 -4.40 7.46 -18.32
N ASN A 184 -3.12 7.80 -18.13
CA ASN A 184 -2.11 7.85 -19.20
C ASN A 184 -1.33 6.51 -19.32
N GLY A 185 -1.71 5.50 -18.54
CA GLY A 185 -1.02 4.22 -18.46
C GLY A 185 0.37 4.34 -17.85
N THR A 186 0.58 5.26 -16.91
CA THR A 186 1.80 5.39 -16.11
C THR A 186 1.65 4.56 -14.85
N ALA A 187 2.63 3.73 -14.54
CA ALA A 187 2.66 2.92 -13.34
C ALA A 187 2.97 3.75 -12.09
N LYS A 188 2.21 3.48 -11.05
CA LYS A 188 2.30 4.08 -9.71
C LYS A 188 2.45 2.95 -8.70
N LEU A 189 3.59 2.89 -8.03
CA LEU A 189 3.81 1.97 -6.93
C LEU A 189 3.08 2.48 -5.68
N THR A 190 2.48 1.55 -4.94
CA THR A 190 1.61 1.82 -3.78
C THR A 190 1.92 0.84 -2.65
N ASP A 191 1.29 1.06 -1.49
CA ASP A 191 1.33 0.16 -0.33
C ASP A 191 2.72 0.01 0.32
N LEU A 192 3.16 1.08 0.98
CA LEU A 192 4.42 1.13 1.74
C LEU A 192 4.21 0.66 3.19
N SER A 193 3.13 -0.07 3.47
CA SER A 193 2.75 -0.54 4.80
C SER A 193 3.83 -1.41 5.44
N HIS A 194 4.42 -2.32 4.64
CA HIS A 194 5.51 -3.22 5.03
C HIS A 194 6.89 -2.61 4.88
N ALA A 195 7.03 -1.38 4.38
CA ALA A 195 8.34 -0.85 4.06
C ALA A 195 9.18 -0.54 5.31
N VAL A 196 10.49 -0.78 5.25
CA VAL A 196 11.42 -0.52 6.36
C VAL A 196 12.56 0.38 5.90
N THR A 197 13.09 1.16 6.84
CA THR A 197 14.22 2.04 6.56
C THR A 197 15.46 1.46 7.23
N LEU A 198 16.50 1.17 6.44
CA LEU A 198 17.75 0.67 6.97
C LEU A 198 18.42 1.70 7.89
N PRO A 199 19.08 1.26 8.98
CA PRO A 199 19.90 2.14 9.78
C PRO A 199 21.04 2.74 8.96
N GLU A 200 21.48 3.93 9.33
CA GLU A 200 22.58 4.61 8.63
C GLU A 200 23.85 3.74 8.60
N GLY A 201 24.47 3.62 7.42
CA GLY A 201 25.67 2.82 7.22
C GLY A 201 25.49 1.30 7.25
N LYS A 202 24.26 0.79 7.38
CA LYS A 202 23.96 -0.65 7.30
C LYS A 202 23.31 -1.00 5.96
N SER A 203 23.64 -2.19 5.45
CA SER A 203 23.03 -2.79 4.25
C SER A 203 21.96 -3.85 4.58
N TRP A 204 21.68 -4.05 5.86
CA TRP A 204 20.71 -5.03 6.33
C TRP A 204 20.07 -4.64 7.67
N ILE A 205 18.89 -5.20 7.92
CA ILE A 205 18.16 -5.11 9.19
C ILE A 205 17.43 -6.44 9.46
N GLU A 206 17.31 -6.82 10.73
CA GLU A 206 16.45 -7.92 11.17
C GLU A 206 15.03 -7.41 11.35
N GLU A 207 14.07 -8.03 10.66
CA GLU A 207 12.67 -7.68 10.74
C GLU A 207 11.80 -8.94 10.65
N PRO A 208 10.61 -8.96 11.30
CA PRO A 208 9.65 -10.05 11.13
C PRO A 208 9.34 -10.29 9.66
N VAL A 209 9.15 -11.55 9.29
CA VAL A 209 8.84 -11.94 7.91
C VAL A 209 7.43 -11.47 7.54
N LEU A 210 7.38 -10.49 6.64
CA LEU A 210 6.15 -9.91 6.10
C LEU A 210 6.25 -9.83 4.57
N GLY A 211 5.11 -9.90 3.89
CA GLY A 211 5.02 -9.78 2.44
C GLY A 211 4.12 -10.83 1.81
N THR A 212 4.07 -10.83 0.48
CA THR A 212 3.16 -11.70 -0.28
C THR A 212 3.87 -12.98 -0.71
N TYR A 213 3.26 -14.13 -0.40
CA TYR A 213 3.75 -15.43 -0.85
C TYR A 213 3.93 -15.48 -2.37
N GLY A 214 5.02 -16.12 -2.83
CA GLY A 214 5.42 -16.14 -4.24
C GLY A 214 6.24 -14.91 -4.68
N TYR A 215 6.16 -13.78 -3.98
CA TYR A 215 7.03 -12.61 -4.17
C TYR A 215 8.11 -12.46 -3.08
N LEU A 216 8.07 -13.33 -2.07
CA LEU A 216 8.93 -13.24 -0.89
C LEU A 216 10.29 -13.89 -1.15
N ASP A 217 11.37 -13.15 -0.87
CA ASP A 217 12.75 -13.66 -0.95
C ASP A 217 12.96 -14.86 0.00
N PRO A 218 13.36 -16.03 -0.51
CA PRO A 218 13.63 -17.21 0.31
C PRO A 218 14.68 -16.99 1.39
N ASN A 219 15.68 -16.14 1.14
CA ASN A 219 16.70 -15.82 2.14
C ASN A 219 16.10 -15.02 3.27
N TYR A 220 15.33 -13.97 2.98
CA TYR A 220 14.60 -13.20 3.98
C TYR A 220 13.61 -14.09 4.75
N TYR A 221 12.85 -14.94 4.07
CA TYR A 221 11.94 -15.89 4.71
C TYR A 221 12.64 -16.79 5.75
N THR A 222 13.86 -17.23 5.45
CA THR A 222 14.60 -18.16 6.32
C THR A 222 15.38 -17.44 7.42
N THR A 223 15.93 -16.25 7.12
CA THR A 223 16.91 -15.57 7.99
C THR A 223 16.32 -14.38 8.75
N SER A 224 15.14 -13.89 8.36
CA SER A 224 14.57 -12.61 8.82
C SER A 224 15.46 -11.40 8.52
N LEU A 225 16.45 -11.53 7.63
CA LEU A 225 17.33 -10.45 7.21
C LEU A 225 16.77 -9.78 5.96
N VAL A 226 16.50 -8.49 6.07
CA VAL A 226 16.06 -7.65 4.95
C VAL A 226 17.27 -6.91 4.39
N THR A 227 17.42 -6.93 3.06
CA THR A 227 18.48 -6.21 2.32
C THR A 227 17.89 -5.55 1.07
N GLU A 228 18.62 -4.66 0.38
CA GLU A 228 18.12 -4.11 -0.89
C GLU A 228 17.84 -5.17 -1.96
N TYR A 229 18.47 -6.35 -1.85
CA TYR A 229 18.28 -7.47 -2.78
C TYR A 229 16.92 -8.13 -2.63
N THR A 230 16.31 -8.07 -1.44
CA THR A 230 14.97 -8.60 -1.16
C THR A 230 13.94 -8.02 -2.14
N ASP A 231 13.99 -6.70 -2.35
CA ASP A 231 13.13 -5.98 -3.29
C ASP A 231 13.57 -6.13 -4.75
N VAL A 232 14.84 -5.81 -5.04
CA VAL A 232 15.33 -5.61 -6.42
C VAL A 232 15.57 -6.93 -7.13
N VAL A 233 16.12 -7.94 -6.44
CA VAL A 233 16.49 -9.21 -7.08
C VAL A 233 15.31 -10.15 -7.11
N PHE A 234 14.59 -10.28 -5.99
CA PHE A 234 13.54 -11.28 -5.88
C PHE A 234 12.16 -10.73 -6.26
N SER A 235 11.57 -9.84 -5.47
CA SER A 235 10.18 -9.42 -5.68
C SER A 235 9.97 -8.73 -7.04
N PHE A 236 10.88 -7.84 -7.44
CA PHE A 236 10.83 -7.22 -8.78
C PHE A 236 11.07 -8.24 -9.91
N GLY A 237 11.95 -9.22 -9.71
CA GLY A 237 12.17 -10.30 -10.68
C GLY A 237 10.91 -11.12 -10.93
N ILE A 238 10.18 -11.48 -9.86
CA ILE A 238 8.89 -12.16 -9.97
C ILE A 238 7.86 -11.28 -10.67
N LEU A 239 7.79 -9.98 -10.34
CA LEU A 239 6.89 -9.03 -11.02
C LEU A 239 7.17 -8.99 -12.53
N MET A 240 8.44 -8.99 -12.95
CA MET A 240 8.81 -9.07 -14.37
C MET A 240 8.34 -10.36 -15.02
N LEU A 241 8.48 -11.50 -14.34
CA LEU A 241 8.01 -12.81 -14.83
C LEU A 241 6.49 -12.84 -15.00
N VAL A 242 5.75 -12.31 -14.02
CA VAL A 242 4.28 -12.19 -14.10
C VAL A 242 3.87 -11.32 -15.28
N LEU A 243 4.51 -10.14 -15.44
CA LEU A 243 4.26 -9.28 -16.59
C LEU A 243 4.57 -10.01 -17.90
N LEU A 244 5.67 -10.74 -18.00
CA LEU A 244 6.06 -11.47 -19.21
C LEU A 244 5.08 -12.60 -19.56
N MET A 245 4.73 -13.44 -18.59
CA MET A 245 3.96 -14.67 -18.81
C MET A 245 2.45 -14.46 -18.78
N GLY A 246 1.96 -13.40 -18.12
CA GLY A 246 0.53 -13.22 -17.94
C GLY A 246 -0.12 -14.25 -17.01
N ARG A 247 0.64 -14.74 -16.04
CA ARG A 247 0.25 -15.81 -15.11
C ARG A 247 0.61 -15.41 -13.68
N PRO A 248 -0.17 -15.84 -12.68
CA PRO A 248 0.21 -15.64 -11.28
C PRO A 248 1.55 -16.32 -10.96
N PRO A 249 2.27 -15.83 -9.94
CA PRO A 249 3.58 -16.38 -9.55
C PRO A 249 3.50 -17.78 -8.93
N PHE A 250 2.31 -18.21 -8.51
CA PHE A 250 1.99 -19.58 -8.10
C PHE A 250 0.75 -20.06 -8.83
N LEU A 251 0.67 -21.37 -9.09
CA LEU A 251 -0.55 -22.01 -9.60
C LEU A 251 -1.42 -22.32 -8.38
N ASP A 252 -2.71 -21.95 -8.41
CA ASP A 252 -3.67 -22.53 -7.47
C ASP A 252 -3.66 -24.05 -7.67
N GLU A 253 -3.48 -24.81 -6.59
CA GLU A 253 -3.71 -26.25 -6.67
C GLU A 253 -5.18 -26.49 -7.03
N PRO A 254 -5.50 -27.52 -7.85
CA PRO A 254 -6.85 -27.79 -8.34
C PRO A 254 -7.90 -28.08 -7.26
N ASP A 255 -7.52 -28.10 -5.97
CA ASP A 255 -8.39 -28.37 -4.83
C ASP A 255 -9.02 -27.13 -4.18
N GLY A 256 -8.86 -25.94 -4.78
CA GLY A 256 -9.56 -24.72 -4.33
C GLY A 256 -9.09 -24.19 -2.97
N SER A 257 -8.00 -24.74 -2.42
CA SER A 257 -7.28 -24.14 -1.30
C SER A 257 -6.41 -23.00 -1.85
N SER A 258 -6.98 -21.80 -1.90
CA SER A 258 -6.18 -20.59 -2.07
C SER A 258 -5.10 -20.59 -0.98
N VAL A 259 -3.82 -20.54 -1.35
CA VAL A 259 -2.72 -20.19 -0.43
C VAL A 259 -2.78 -18.69 -0.07
N HIS A 260 -3.96 -18.09 -0.15
CA HIS A 260 -4.28 -16.92 0.61
C HIS A 260 -4.49 -17.39 2.04
N ASP A 261 -3.72 -16.82 2.97
CA ASP A 261 -4.04 -16.88 4.39
C ASP A 261 -3.61 -18.14 5.15
N ARG A 262 -2.33 -18.51 5.03
CA ARG A 262 -1.63 -19.01 6.21
C ARG A 262 -0.59 -17.99 6.62
N ARG A 263 -0.93 -17.24 7.66
CA ARG A 263 0.04 -16.67 8.60
C ARG A 263 0.96 -17.81 9.03
N PHE A 264 2.09 -17.98 8.34
CA PHE A 264 3.12 -18.92 8.76
C PHE A 264 4.02 -18.19 9.74
N ILE A 265 3.47 -17.99 10.95
CA ILE A 265 4.25 -17.62 12.12
C ILE A 265 4.63 -18.95 12.76
N GLY A 266 5.88 -19.36 12.56
CA GLY A 266 6.57 -20.28 13.46
C GLY A 266 7.11 -19.52 14.65
#